data_AF-A0A1Z7WS43-F1
#
_entry.id   AF-A0A1Z7WS43-F1
#
_cell.length_a   1.000
_cell.length_b   1.000
_cell.length_c   1.000
_cell.angle_alpha   90.00
_cell.angle_beta   90.00
_cell.angle_gamma   90.00
#
_symmetry.space_group_name_H-M   'P 1'
#
loop_
_entity.id
_entity.type
_entity.pdbx_description
1 polymer ?
#
loop_
_entity_poly.entity_id
_entity_poly.type
_entity_poly.pdbx_seq_one_letter_code
_entity_poly.pdbx_strand_id
1 'polypeptide(L)'
;MTEKQNIPVGNIDDIYQETRDWHVNAGGIKIVAKRMAGRFRRLKWFGMSIWLVLFFGPYFRWNGDQAVLFDIPNRQFNFLDITVFPQDIWMLSLTLLFFAILLAAVTSVAGRVFCGYFCFQTVWTDVYTFIETKLEGNTPQKALKFKNAPWTLNKTVRVVSKHSLWLAIAVLTGVSFTAWFTDAFQLWHDYLNLQAAMPAWVVLGMFTGGTYLFAGFMREQVCFWLCPYARLQGVMYDQDTVLPSYDAERGEPRGKVKKGQLDAHKGSCIDCNVCVAVCPTGIDIRKGQQEGCITCGMCIDACDSIMEKTHQPHGLIRYASYKELHHNVNVATWFKRPRVIIYSLILLTALSGVIYGFINLSPTEFKVIHQRQPLFVRLSDGSIQNKYTLKLLNKTKEPLQIQYSIKGLEGATLHGLNNVLTIEPGKVIPITALVRIPLEKLNNDIAPIIFTGEVISNPSLSINYKSMFIGPK
;
A
#
# COMPACT_ATOMS: atom_id res chain seq x y z
N MET A 1 10.20 -0.36 41.93
CA MET A 1 9.15 0.59 42.32
C MET A 1 9.60 1.96 41.85
N THR A 2 9.14 2.38 40.68
CA THR A 2 9.49 3.67 40.07
C THR A 2 8.41 4.68 40.42
N GLU A 3 8.83 5.73 41.09
CA GLU A 3 8.06 6.85 41.61
C GLU A 3 7.29 7.54 40.47
N LYS A 4 5.95 7.41 40.49
CA LYS A 4 5.07 8.21 39.63
C LYS A 4 5.18 9.66 40.09
N GLN A 5 5.79 10.51 39.28
CA GLN A 5 5.72 11.96 39.46
C GLN A 5 4.24 12.38 39.49
N ASN A 6 3.79 12.84 40.66
CA ASN A 6 2.49 13.49 40.85
C ASN A 6 2.47 14.78 40.01
N ILE A 7 1.80 14.72 38.86
CA ILE A 7 1.40 15.91 38.12
C ILE A 7 0.33 16.60 38.97
N PRO A 8 0.50 17.89 39.35
CA PRO A 8 -0.50 18.59 40.16
C PRO A 8 -1.83 18.58 39.42
N VAL A 9 -2.89 18.15 40.10
CA VAL A 9 -4.25 18.10 39.57
C VAL A 9 -4.67 19.54 39.27
N GLY A 10 -4.50 19.97 38.02
CA GLY A 10 -5.04 21.24 37.54
C GLY A 10 -6.54 21.29 37.77
N ASN A 11 -7.06 22.47 38.11
CA ASN A 11 -8.47 22.64 38.43
C ASN A 11 -9.30 22.16 37.22
N ILE A 12 -10.39 21.42 37.45
CA ILE A 12 -11.27 20.93 36.36
C ILE A 12 -11.80 22.11 35.54
N ASP A 13 -11.92 23.30 36.16
CA ASP A 13 -12.27 24.55 35.48
C ASP A 13 -11.25 24.93 34.37
N ASP A 14 -9.97 24.64 34.56
CA ASP A 14 -8.92 24.89 33.56
C ASP A 14 -9.15 24.08 32.29
N ILE A 15 -9.75 22.89 32.42
CA ILE A 15 -10.07 22.01 31.28
C ILE A 15 -11.15 22.66 30.42
N TYR A 16 -12.21 23.21 31.03
CA TYR A 16 -13.27 23.90 30.30
C TYR A 16 -12.77 25.21 29.66
N GLN A 17 -11.85 25.91 30.32
CA GLN A 17 -11.20 27.08 29.73
C GLN A 17 -10.35 26.68 28.53
N GLU A 18 -9.57 25.60 28.66
CA GLU A 18 -8.69 25.11 27.62
C GLU A 18 -9.46 24.60 26.40
N THR A 19 -10.68 24.06 26.53
CA THR A 19 -11.44 23.54 25.38
C THR A 19 -12.46 24.51 24.80
N ARG A 20 -12.66 25.68 25.42
CA ARG A 20 -13.66 26.69 25.01
C ARG A 20 -13.53 27.10 23.54
N ASP A 21 -12.32 27.05 22.99
CA ASP A 21 -12.04 27.51 21.63
C ASP A 21 -12.26 26.44 20.56
N TRP A 22 -12.42 25.19 20.95
CA TRP A 22 -12.58 24.06 20.04
C TRP A 22 -14.06 23.79 19.79
N HIS A 23 -14.50 24.18 18.60
CA HIS A 23 -15.87 23.95 18.13
C HIS A 23 -15.90 22.79 17.14
N VAL A 24 -17.05 22.13 17.03
CA VAL A 24 -17.29 21.06 16.06
C VAL A 24 -17.17 21.66 14.65
N ASN A 25 -16.28 21.12 13.82
CA ASN A 25 -16.10 21.64 12.47
C ASN A 25 -17.14 21.03 11.53
N ALA A 26 -18.02 21.87 10.99
CA ALA A 26 -19.03 21.50 10.00
C ALA A 26 -18.62 21.84 8.55
N GLY A 27 -17.33 22.11 8.28
CA GLY A 27 -16.79 22.19 6.92
C GLY A 27 -16.45 23.58 6.38
N GLY A 28 -15.99 24.52 7.22
CA GLY A 28 -15.63 25.88 6.78
C GLY A 28 -14.40 26.50 7.45
N ILE A 29 -13.83 25.87 8.47
CA ILE A 29 -12.71 26.43 9.26
C ILE A 29 -11.58 25.40 9.30
N LYS A 30 -10.34 25.86 9.19
CA LYS A 30 -9.14 25.03 9.32
C LYS A 30 -9.02 24.48 10.74
N ILE A 31 -8.98 23.16 10.88
CA ILE A 31 -8.91 22.50 12.20
C ILE A 31 -7.50 22.62 12.77
N VAL A 32 -7.42 23.03 14.04
CA VAL A 32 -6.19 22.99 14.85
C VAL A 32 -6.40 21.99 15.98
N ALA A 33 -6.12 20.72 15.71
CA ALA A 33 -6.33 19.65 16.67
C ALA A 33 -5.31 19.72 17.82
N LYS A 34 -5.79 19.60 19.05
CA LYS A 34 -4.95 19.50 20.25
C LYS A 34 -4.18 18.18 20.20
N ARG A 35 -2.86 18.25 20.40
CA ARG A 35 -2.01 17.05 20.50
C ARG A 35 -1.92 16.62 21.96
N MET A 36 -2.27 15.37 22.23
CA MET A 36 -2.13 14.74 23.55
C MET A 36 -1.34 13.43 23.44
N ALA A 37 -0.62 13.11 24.52
CA ALA A 37 0.07 11.84 24.68
C ALA A 37 -0.93 10.76 25.14
N GLY A 38 -0.67 9.51 24.74
CA GLY A 38 -1.55 8.40 25.06
C GLY A 38 -1.15 7.13 24.30
N ARG A 39 -1.88 6.04 24.53
CA ARG A 39 -1.57 4.74 23.93
C ARG A 39 -1.79 4.77 22.42
N PHE A 40 -2.94 5.29 21.98
CA PHE A 40 -3.26 5.37 20.55
C PHE A 40 -2.37 6.38 19.83
N ARG A 41 -1.92 7.44 20.52
CA ARG A 41 -0.90 8.33 19.96
C ARG A 41 0.42 7.60 19.68
N ARG A 42 0.90 6.74 20.60
CA ARG A 42 2.11 5.94 20.38
C ARG A 42 1.92 4.92 19.25
N LEU A 43 0.78 4.25 19.21
CA LEU A 43 0.46 3.31 18.14
C LEU A 43 0.37 4.01 16.77
N LYS A 44 -0.15 5.24 16.74
CA LYS A 44 -0.15 6.06 15.52
C LYS A 44 1.26 6.35 15.05
N TRP A 45 2.17 6.76 15.94
CA TRP A 45 3.59 6.96 15.57
C TRP A 45 4.23 5.68 15.02
N PHE A 46 3.95 4.53 15.63
CA PHE A 46 4.41 3.24 15.10
C PHE A 46 3.84 2.97 13.70
N GLY A 47 2.54 3.13 13.49
CA GLY A 47 1.92 2.94 12.17
C GLY A 47 2.48 3.89 11.11
N MET A 48 2.68 5.16 11.47
CA MET A 48 3.31 6.17 10.60
C MET A 48 4.75 5.79 10.23
N SER A 49 5.51 5.17 11.15
CA SER A 49 6.90 4.75 10.90
C SER A 49 7.04 3.65 9.84
N ILE A 50 5.98 2.91 9.52
CA ILE A 50 6.01 1.94 8.41
C ILE A 50 6.33 2.62 7.08
N TRP A 51 5.92 3.89 6.90
CA TRP A 51 6.26 4.66 5.70
C TRP A 51 7.75 4.96 5.55
N LEU A 52 8.59 4.72 6.57
CA LEU A 52 10.03 4.76 6.41
C LEU A 52 10.54 3.77 5.35
N VAL A 53 9.79 2.68 5.10
CA VAL A 53 10.07 1.76 3.99
C VAL A 53 10.02 2.48 2.64
N LEU A 54 9.09 3.41 2.43
CA LEU A 54 9.03 4.19 1.18
C LEU A 54 10.33 4.98 0.96
N PHE A 55 10.91 5.52 2.04
CA PHE A 55 12.11 6.35 1.97
C PHE A 55 13.40 5.55 1.89
N PHE A 56 13.53 4.46 2.67
CA PHE A 56 14.79 3.72 2.78
C PHE A 56 14.82 2.42 1.96
N GLY A 57 13.66 1.86 1.61
CA GLY A 57 13.53 0.61 0.86
C GLY A 57 14.32 0.60 -0.46
N PRO A 58 14.23 1.65 -1.31
CA PRO A 58 14.99 1.71 -2.57
C PRO A 58 16.51 1.68 -2.41
N TYR A 59 17.03 2.10 -1.27
CA TYR A 59 18.47 2.16 -1.02
C TYR A 59 19.02 0.82 -0.51
N PHE A 60 18.16 -0.15 -0.19
CA PHE A 60 18.58 -1.47 0.24
C PHE A 60 19.15 -2.24 -0.96
N ARG A 61 20.42 -2.67 -0.84
CA ARG A 61 21.13 -3.41 -1.88
C ARG A 61 21.22 -4.90 -1.54
N TRP A 62 21.09 -5.73 -2.55
CA TRP A 62 21.20 -7.19 -2.46
C TRP A 62 22.04 -7.68 -3.64
N ASN A 63 23.15 -8.39 -3.37
CA ASN A 63 24.08 -8.89 -4.39
C ASN A 63 24.59 -7.84 -5.39
N GLY A 64 24.79 -6.59 -4.93
CA GLY A 64 25.29 -5.49 -5.76
C GLY A 64 24.21 -4.65 -6.44
N ASP A 65 22.96 -5.15 -6.54
CA ASP A 65 21.82 -4.47 -7.18
C ASP A 65 20.80 -3.96 -6.15
N GLN A 66 19.88 -3.11 -6.59
CA GLN A 66 18.76 -2.65 -5.78
C GLN A 66 17.82 -3.83 -5.48
N ALA A 67 17.54 -4.05 -4.20
CA ALA A 67 16.80 -5.23 -3.74
C ALA A 67 15.36 -5.26 -4.24
N VAL A 68 14.70 -4.09 -4.34
CA VAL A 68 13.37 -3.99 -4.98
C VAL A 68 13.41 -2.87 -5.99
N LEU A 69 13.35 -3.24 -7.27
CA LEU A 69 13.42 -2.31 -8.39
C LEU A 69 12.31 -2.64 -9.40
N PHE A 70 11.45 -1.67 -9.66
CA PHE A 70 10.45 -1.75 -10.71
C PHE A 70 11.01 -1.14 -12.00
N ASP A 71 11.85 -1.89 -12.72
CA ASP A 71 12.49 -1.43 -13.96
C ASP A 71 11.49 -1.46 -15.13
N ILE A 72 10.80 -0.33 -15.31
CA ILE A 72 9.85 -0.12 -16.43
C ILE A 72 10.57 -0.15 -17.79
N PRO A 73 11.73 0.54 -17.99
CA PRO A 73 12.45 0.51 -19.27
C PRO A 73 12.76 -0.89 -19.79
N ASN A 74 13.31 -1.76 -18.94
CA ASN A 74 13.65 -3.14 -19.30
C ASN A 74 12.49 -4.11 -19.11
N ARG A 75 11.36 -3.64 -18.57
CA ARG A 75 10.16 -4.43 -18.24
C ARG A 75 10.49 -5.58 -17.28
N GLN A 76 11.33 -5.32 -16.30
CA GLN A 76 11.77 -6.30 -15.30
C GLN A 76 11.38 -5.80 -13.91
N PHE A 77 10.79 -6.66 -13.10
CA PHE A 77 10.48 -6.34 -11.71
C PHE A 77 11.35 -7.20 -10.80
N ASN A 78 12.39 -6.59 -10.25
CA ASN A 78 13.39 -7.27 -9.44
C ASN A 78 12.95 -7.26 -7.98
N PHE A 79 12.83 -8.46 -7.40
CA PHE A 79 12.57 -8.70 -5.98
C PHE A 79 13.66 -9.63 -5.43
N LEU A 80 14.67 -9.04 -4.80
CA LEU A 80 15.86 -9.70 -4.27
C LEU A 80 16.58 -10.52 -5.35
N ASP A 81 16.39 -11.84 -5.38
CA ASP A 81 16.96 -12.73 -6.39
C ASP A 81 15.96 -13.17 -7.47
N ILE A 82 14.69 -12.80 -7.33
CA ILE A 82 13.63 -13.16 -8.27
C ILE A 82 13.39 -11.99 -9.23
N THR A 83 13.47 -12.26 -10.53
CA THR A 83 13.10 -11.29 -11.57
C THR A 83 11.75 -11.68 -12.18
N VAL A 84 10.74 -10.84 -11.99
CA VAL A 84 9.38 -11.05 -12.49
C VAL A 84 9.20 -10.30 -13.80
N PHE A 85 8.73 -11.00 -14.83
CA PHE A 85 8.51 -10.43 -16.17
C PHE A 85 7.05 -10.04 -16.40
N PRO A 86 6.72 -9.26 -17.46
CA PRO A 86 5.35 -8.79 -17.71
C PRO A 86 4.36 -9.93 -17.97
N GLN A 87 4.82 -11.07 -18.50
CA GLN A 87 3.98 -12.25 -18.65
C GLN A 87 3.55 -12.86 -17.31
N ASP A 88 4.29 -12.61 -16.24
CA ASP A 88 3.97 -12.99 -14.88
C ASP A 88 3.12 -11.92 -14.16
N ILE A 89 2.63 -10.87 -14.86
CA ILE A 89 1.77 -9.82 -14.29
C ILE A 89 0.52 -10.38 -13.61
N TRP A 90 0.04 -11.57 -14.02
CA TRP A 90 -1.07 -12.23 -13.35
C TRP A 90 -0.78 -12.46 -11.85
N MET A 91 0.49 -12.75 -11.48
CA MET A 91 0.93 -12.88 -10.07
C MET A 91 0.83 -11.57 -9.31
N LEU A 92 1.26 -10.47 -9.95
CA LEU A 92 1.13 -9.14 -9.39
C LEU A 92 -0.35 -8.79 -9.20
N SER A 93 -1.20 -9.09 -10.19
CA SER A 93 -2.64 -8.83 -10.11
C SER A 93 -3.31 -9.61 -8.97
N LEU A 94 -2.92 -10.88 -8.77
CA LEU A 94 -3.43 -11.73 -7.69
C LEU A 94 -2.98 -11.19 -6.32
N THR A 95 -1.74 -10.70 -6.23
CA THR A 95 -1.19 -10.10 -5.01
C THR A 95 -1.87 -8.77 -4.68
N LEU A 96 -2.11 -7.91 -5.68
CA LEU A 96 -2.87 -6.66 -5.50
C LEU A 96 -4.31 -6.93 -5.08
N LEU A 97 -4.95 -7.95 -5.68
CA LEU A 97 -6.29 -8.39 -5.29
C LEU A 97 -6.31 -8.88 -3.84
N PHE A 98 -5.31 -9.66 -3.42
CA PHE A 98 -5.16 -10.08 -2.02
C PHE A 98 -5.10 -8.88 -1.07
N PHE A 99 -4.27 -7.87 -1.35
CA PHE A 99 -4.20 -6.67 -0.52
C PHE A 99 -5.51 -5.86 -0.52
N ALA A 100 -6.21 -5.78 -1.65
CA ALA A 100 -7.51 -5.11 -1.73
C ALA A 100 -8.58 -5.81 -0.88
N ILE A 101 -8.65 -7.15 -0.94
CA ILE A 101 -9.55 -7.96 -0.10
C ILE A 101 -9.14 -7.86 1.37
N LEU A 102 -7.83 -7.85 1.66
CA LEU A 102 -7.32 -7.71 3.02
C LEU A 102 -7.77 -6.39 3.64
N LEU A 103 -7.65 -5.30 2.88
CA LEU A 103 -8.11 -3.98 3.30
C LEU A 103 -9.63 -3.98 3.59
N ALA A 104 -10.43 -4.61 2.73
CA ALA A 104 -11.88 -4.75 2.93
C ALA A 104 -12.22 -5.60 4.17
N ALA A 105 -11.53 -6.73 4.35
CA ALA A 105 -11.69 -7.63 5.48
C ALA A 105 -11.38 -6.92 6.81
N VAL A 106 -10.22 -6.27 6.90
CA VAL A 106 -9.83 -5.46 8.07
C VAL A 106 -10.85 -4.35 8.34
N THR A 107 -11.38 -3.72 7.29
CA THR A 107 -12.41 -2.68 7.42
C THR A 107 -13.69 -3.20 8.07
N SER A 108 -14.12 -4.41 7.69
CA SER A 108 -15.33 -5.03 8.26
C SER A 108 -15.20 -5.42 9.75
N VAL A 109 -13.97 -5.56 10.25
CA VAL A 109 -13.70 -5.94 11.63
C VAL A 109 -13.41 -4.71 12.49
N ALA A 110 -12.51 -3.85 12.04
CA ALA A 110 -11.92 -2.77 12.83
C ALA A 110 -12.18 -1.37 12.24
N GLY A 111 -13.11 -1.23 11.30
CA GLY A 111 -13.47 0.06 10.72
C GLY A 111 -12.34 0.70 9.90
N ARG A 112 -12.10 2.00 10.08
CA ARG A 112 -11.17 2.78 9.24
C ARG A 112 -9.73 2.81 9.77
N VAL A 113 -9.27 1.75 10.45
CA VAL A 113 -7.95 1.75 11.09
C VAL A 113 -6.84 2.03 10.07
N PHE A 114 -6.98 1.58 8.83
CA PHE A 114 -6.07 1.98 7.75
C PHE A 114 -6.00 3.51 7.58
N CYS A 115 -7.15 4.21 7.51
CA CYS A 115 -7.21 5.66 7.39
C CYS A 115 -6.55 6.38 8.59
N GLY A 116 -6.70 5.82 9.80
CA GLY A 116 -6.17 6.41 11.03
C GLY A 116 -4.66 6.28 11.21
N TYR A 117 -4.08 5.15 10.79
CA TYR A 117 -2.71 4.74 11.13
C TYR A 117 -1.75 4.66 9.93
N PHE A 118 -2.24 4.24 8.76
CA PHE A 118 -1.38 3.88 7.61
C PHE A 118 -1.64 4.69 6.34
N CYS A 119 -2.78 5.37 6.21
CA CYS A 119 -3.08 6.15 5.02
C CYS A 119 -2.09 7.30 4.84
N PHE A 120 -1.36 7.32 3.72
CA PHE A 120 -0.33 8.33 3.42
C PHE A 120 -0.83 9.78 3.61
N GLN A 121 -2.06 10.07 3.16
CA GLN A 121 -2.67 11.40 3.28
C GLN A 121 -2.81 11.82 4.75
N THR A 122 -3.29 10.92 5.61
CA THR A 122 -3.42 11.18 7.06
C THR A 122 -2.05 11.33 7.72
N VAL A 123 -1.09 10.49 7.34
CA VAL A 123 0.27 10.50 7.91
C VAL A 123 0.96 11.83 7.58
N TRP A 124 0.93 12.26 6.31
CA TRP A 124 1.56 13.53 5.89
C TRP A 124 0.86 14.73 6.50
N THR A 125 -0.48 14.72 6.55
CA THR A 125 -1.24 15.77 7.23
C THR A 125 -0.90 15.85 8.72
N ASP A 126 -0.71 14.72 9.41
CA ASP A 126 -0.28 14.72 10.82
C ASP A 126 1.13 15.30 10.97
N VAL A 127 2.09 14.97 10.10
CA VAL A 127 3.44 15.57 10.15
C VAL A 127 3.39 17.08 9.85
N TYR A 128 2.61 17.51 8.86
CA TYR A 128 2.53 18.92 8.46
C TYR A 128 1.89 19.77 9.56
N THR A 129 0.80 19.28 10.16
CA THR A 129 0.15 19.95 11.30
C THR A 129 1.02 19.93 12.55
N PHE A 130 1.88 18.93 12.74
CA PHE A 130 2.87 18.92 13.83
C PHE A 130 3.88 20.07 13.69
N ILE A 131 4.42 20.25 12.48
CA ILE A 131 5.35 21.36 12.17
C ILE A 131 4.64 22.70 12.33
N GLU A 132 3.43 22.82 11.80
CA GLU A 132 2.63 24.04 11.90
C GLU A 132 2.31 24.43 13.34
N THR A 133 1.84 23.47 14.15
CA THR A 133 1.49 23.74 15.56
C THR A 133 2.69 24.18 16.39
N LYS A 134 3.91 23.74 16.04
CA LYS A 134 5.15 24.21 16.67
C LYS A 134 5.53 25.63 16.29
N LEU A 135 5.23 26.07 15.06
CA LEU A 135 5.66 27.38 14.53
C LEU A 135 4.58 28.47 14.69
N GLU A 136 3.32 28.14 14.41
CA GLU A 136 2.17 29.07 14.38
C GLU A 136 1.35 29.05 15.68
N GLY A 137 1.47 27.99 16.48
CA GLY A 137 0.80 27.85 17.78
C GLY A 137 -0.05 26.59 17.90
N ASN A 138 -0.21 26.12 19.13
CA ASN A 138 -0.85 24.84 19.45
C ASN A 138 -2.36 24.91 19.69
N THR A 139 -2.95 26.11 19.71
CA THR A 139 -4.38 26.34 19.95
C THR A 139 -5.01 27.13 18.79
N PRO A 140 -6.32 26.96 18.51
CA PRO A 140 -7.03 27.73 17.49
C PRO A 140 -6.86 29.25 17.66
N GLN A 141 -6.96 29.76 18.89
CA GLN A 141 -6.75 31.18 19.19
C GLN A 141 -5.33 31.63 18.85
N LYS A 142 -4.29 30.87 19.25
CA LYS A 142 -2.89 31.23 18.95
C LYS A 142 -2.63 31.23 17.44
N ALA A 143 -3.15 30.23 16.73
CA ALA A 143 -3.03 30.15 15.28
C ALA A 143 -3.75 31.32 14.58
N LEU A 144 -4.95 31.70 15.05
CA LEU A 144 -5.68 32.86 14.53
C LEU A 144 -4.94 34.17 14.83
N LYS A 145 -4.44 34.34 16.05
CA LYS A 145 -3.63 35.48 16.46
C LYS A 145 -2.36 35.60 15.61
N PHE A 146 -1.67 34.47 15.35
CA PHE A 146 -0.50 34.44 14.47
C PHE A 146 -0.85 34.82 13.03
N LYS A 147 -1.97 34.32 12.50
CA LYS A 147 -2.46 34.66 11.16
C LYS A 147 -2.75 36.16 11.03
N ASN A 148 -3.43 36.74 12.00
CA ASN A 148 -3.85 38.15 12.00
C ASN A 148 -2.76 39.14 12.45
N ALA A 149 -1.67 38.67 13.05
CA ALA A 149 -0.55 39.53 13.46
C ALA A 149 0.09 40.23 12.24
N PRO A 150 0.66 41.44 12.40
CA PRO A 150 1.37 42.11 11.30
C PRO A 150 2.59 41.31 10.85
N TRP A 151 3.02 41.55 9.60
CA TRP A 151 4.22 40.94 9.03
C TRP A 151 5.47 41.50 9.69
N THR A 152 5.96 40.78 10.70
CA THR A 152 7.24 41.05 11.36
C THR A 152 8.31 40.10 10.84
N LEU A 153 9.59 40.42 11.06
CA LEU A 153 10.71 39.53 10.69
C LEU A 153 10.56 38.14 11.34
N ASN A 154 10.16 38.09 12.61
CA ASN A 154 9.87 36.84 13.33
C ASN A 154 8.72 36.04 12.69
N LYS A 155 7.64 36.70 12.25
CA LYS A 155 6.53 36.03 11.56
C LYS A 155 6.98 35.46 10.22
N THR A 156 7.73 36.25 9.45
CA THR A 156 8.24 35.87 8.13
C THR A 156 9.15 34.65 8.21
N VAL A 157 10.12 34.64 9.14
CA VAL A 157 11.01 33.49 9.36
C VAL A 157 10.20 32.23 9.69
N ARG A 158 9.21 32.31 10.58
CA ARG A 158 8.37 31.15 10.94
C ARG A 158 7.55 30.62 9.75
N VAL A 159 6.97 31.52 8.96
CA VAL A 159 6.19 31.13 7.75
C VAL A 159 7.10 30.51 6.71
N VAL A 160 8.25 31.12 6.41
CA VAL A 160 9.24 30.58 5.46
C VAL A 160 9.74 29.22 5.94
N SER A 161 10.19 29.09 7.19
CA SER A 161 10.65 27.81 7.75
C SER A 161 9.59 26.72 7.67
N LYS A 162 8.30 27.04 7.93
CA LYS A 162 7.20 26.09 7.76
C LYS A 162 7.10 25.60 6.32
N HIS A 163 7.04 26.52 5.36
CA HIS A 163 6.88 26.18 3.94
C HIS A 163 8.12 25.47 3.38
N SER A 164 9.33 25.85 3.82
CA SER A 164 10.57 25.16 3.47
C SER A 164 10.57 23.71 3.99
N LEU A 165 10.14 23.47 5.24
CA LEU A 165 10.03 22.11 5.80
C LEU A 165 8.96 21.28 5.08
N TRP A 166 7.80 21.88 4.78
CA TRP A 166 6.76 21.21 3.99
C TRP A 166 7.28 20.83 2.61
N LEU A 167 7.91 21.78 1.90
CA LEU A 167 8.45 21.54 0.57
C LEU A 167 9.56 20.48 0.60
N ALA A 168 10.45 20.50 1.59
CA ALA A 168 11.49 19.49 1.75
C ALA A 168 10.90 18.07 1.90
N ILE A 169 9.86 17.91 2.73
CA ILE A 169 9.18 16.62 2.89
C ILE A 169 8.46 16.21 1.60
N ALA A 170 7.84 17.15 0.90
CA ALA A 170 7.16 16.89 -0.37
C ALA A 170 8.12 16.44 -1.48
N VAL A 171 9.26 17.14 -1.62
CA VAL A 171 10.33 16.78 -2.56
C VAL A 171 10.91 15.42 -2.21
N LEU A 172 11.21 15.17 -0.94
CA LEU A 172 11.71 13.87 -0.48
C LEU A 172 10.73 12.75 -0.79
N THR A 173 9.43 12.97 -0.59
CA THR A 173 8.38 12.01 -0.95
C THR A 173 8.39 11.70 -2.45
N GLY A 174 8.51 12.73 -3.30
CA GLY A 174 8.58 12.55 -4.75
C GLY A 174 9.84 11.82 -5.21
N VAL A 175 11.02 12.19 -4.68
CA VAL A 175 12.29 11.51 -4.98
C VAL A 175 12.22 10.05 -4.56
N SER A 176 11.76 9.78 -3.33
CA SER A 176 11.63 8.41 -2.82
C SER A 176 10.67 7.58 -3.64
N PHE A 177 9.55 8.14 -4.12
CA PHE A 177 8.65 7.42 -5.01
C PHE A 177 9.33 7.06 -6.35
N THR A 178 10.05 8.01 -6.97
CA THR A 178 10.78 7.74 -8.22
C THR A 178 11.91 6.71 -8.04
N ALA A 179 12.55 6.67 -6.87
CA ALA A 179 13.62 5.71 -6.55
C ALA A 179 13.17 4.24 -6.55
N TRP A 180 11.86 3.96 -6.51
CA TRP A 180 11.36 2.59 -6.69
C TRP A 180 11.40 2.11 -8.15
N PHE A 181 11.47 3.03 -9.12
CA PHE A 181 11.40 2.73 -10.56
C PHE A 181 12.73 2.88 -11.30
N THR A 182 13.72 3.48 -10.66
CA THR A 182 15.04 3.76 -11.21
C THR A 182 16.06 3.52 -10.11
N ASP A 183 17.27 3.09 -10.45
CA ASP A 183 18.32 2.87 -9.45
C ASP A 183 18.49 4.10 -8.55
N ALA A 184 18.38 3.90 -7.24
CA ALA A 184 18.31 5.00 -6.28
C ALA A 184 19.55 5.90 -6.30
N PHE A 185 20.76 5.36 -6.51
CA PHE A 185 21.99 6.13 -6.52
C PHE A 185 22.19 6.86 -7.85
N GLN A 186 21.89 6.18 -8.95
CA GLN A 186 21.90 6.81 -10.28
C GLN A 186 20.89 7.96 -10.34
N LEU A 187 19.70 7.80 -9.74
CA LEU A 187 18.67 8.83 -9.73
C LEU A 187 19.15 10.14 -9.08
N TRP A 188 19.91 10.06 -7.98
CA TRP A 188 20.51 11.25 -7.36
C TRP A 188 21.52 11.92 -8.28
N HIS A 189 22.37 11.13 -8.94
CA HIS A 189 23.34 11.64 -9.91
C HIS A 189 22.63 12.37 -11.06
N ASP A 190 21.57 11.75 -11.59
CA ASP A 190 20.78 12.29 -12.70
C ASP A 190 20.03 13.57 -12.32
N TYR A 191 19.47 13.65 -11.10
CA TYR A 191 18.82 14.88 -10.63
C TYR A 191 19.81 16.00 -10.38
N LEU A 192 20.96 15.72 -9.76
CA LEU A 192 21.97 16.74 -9.44
C LEU A 192 22.64 17.30 -10.70
N ASN A 193 22.83 16.46 -11.72
CA ASN A 193 23.38 16.88 -13.01
C ASN A 193 22.34 17.38 -14.02
N LEU A 194 21.06 17.41 -13.64
CA LEU A 194 19.94 17.80 -14.51
C LEU A 194 19.79 16.91 -15.77
N GLN A 195 20.20 15.65 -15.68
CA GLN A 195 20.15 14.66 -16.76
C GLN A 195 19.04 13.63 -16.60
N ALA A 196 18.23 13.73 -15.54
CA ALA A 196 17.12 12.81 -15.30
C ALA A 196 16.10 12.80 -16.45
N ALA A 197 15.58 11.61 -16.76
CA ALA A 197 14.60 11.41 -17.81
C ALA A 197 13.31 12.19 -17.52
N MET A 198 12.61 12.64 -18.58
CA MET A 198 11.37 13.42 -18.45
C MET A 198 10.30 12.78 -17.53
N PRO A 199 10.06 11.45 -17.57
CA PRO A 199 9.11 10.82 -16.64
C PRO A 199 9.49 11.01 -15.16
N ALA A 200 10.78 10.99 -14.82
CA ALA A 200 11.25 11.19 -13.45
C ALA A 200 10.89 12.59 -12.94
N TRP A 201 11.09 13.63 -13.76
CA TRP A 201 10.71 15.01 -13.44
C TRP A 201 9.20 15.20 -13.26
N VAL A 202 8.40 14.58 -14.14
CA VAL A 202 6.93 14.66 -14.07
C VAL A 202 6.44 14.01 -12.77
N VAL A 203 6.94 12.82 -12.43
CA VAL A 203 6.58 12.12 -11.20
C VAL A 203 7.02 12.91 -9.97
N LEU A 204 8.25 13.43 -9.95
CA LEU A 204 8.75 14.28 -8.87
C LEU A 204 7.85 15.50 -8.65
N GLY A 205 7.52 16.23 -9.73
CA GLY A 205 6.65 17.41 -9.67
C GLY A 205 5.25 17.07 -9.20
N MET A 206 4.65 15.99 -9.71
CA MET A 206 3.30 15.56 -9.35
C MET A 206 3.20 15.15 -7.87
N PHE A 207 4.13 14.34 -7.38
CA PHE A 207 4.14 13.92 -5.97
C PHE A 207 4.51 15.05 -5.01
N THR A 208 5.44 15.93 -5.41
CA THR A 208 5.79 17.11 -4.62
C THR A 208 4.61 18.07 -4.53
N GLY A 209 4.02 18.44 -5.67
CA GLY A 209 2.87 19.34 -5.74
C GLY A 209 1.65 18.75 -5.03
N GLY A 210 1.35 17.48 -5.28
CA GLY A 210 0.25 16.75 -4.64
C GLY A 210 0.42 16.70 -3.13
N THR A 211 1.59 16.29 -2.63
CA THR A 211 1.85 16.22 -1.18
C THR A 211 1.76 17.59 -0.52
N TYR A 212 2.36 18.61 -1.13
CA TYR A 212 2.34 19.97 -0.60
C TYR A 212 0.93 20.58 -0.55
N LEU A 213 0.14 20.42 -1.62
CA LEU A 213 -1.22 20.94 -1.72
C LEU A 213 -2.19 20.16 -0.83
N PHE A 214 -2.18 18.83 -0.93
CA PHE A 214 -3.13 17.96 -0.26
C PHE A 214 -2.87 17.87 1.25
N ALA A 215 -1.63 17.70 1.70
CA ALA A 215 -1.34 17.61 3.13
C ALA A 215 -1.25 18.99 3.81
N GLY A 216 -0.81 20.03 3.08
CA GLY A 216 -0.66 21.37 3.62
C GLY A 216 -1.96 22.16 3.73
N PHE A 217 -2.72 22.22 2.64
CA PHE A 217 -3.87 23.11 2.50
C PHE A 217 -5.21 22.38 2.62
N MET A 218 -5.42 21.32 1.84
CA MET A 218 -6.72 20.62 1.80
C MET A 218 -6.95 19.71 3.01
N ARG A 219 -5.91 19.03 3.51
CA ARG A 219 -5.91 18.22 4.73
C ARG A 219 -7.05 17.19 4.76
N GLU A 220 -7.93 17.27 5.77
CA GLU A 220 -9.09 16.42 5.95
C GLU A 220 -10.13 16.53 4.83
N GLN A 221 -10.15 17.65 4.07
CA GLN A 221 -11.07 17.81 2.93
C GLN A 221 -10.77 16.78 1.83
N VAL A 222 -9.52 16.33 1.70
CA VAL A 222 -9.17 15.23 0.80
C VAL A 222 -9.89 13.95 1.21
N CYS A 223 -9.94 13.66 2.51
CA CYS A 223 -10.63 12.49 3.04
C CYS A 223 -12.15 12.58 2.90
N PHE A 224 -12.73 13.78 3.00
CA PHE A 224 -14.17 13.99 2.88
C PHE A 224 -14.67 13.98 1.42
N TRP A 225 -13.93 14.61 0.51
CA TRP A 225 -14.42 14.90 -0.84
C TRP A 225 -13.71 14.13 -1.95
N LEU A 226 -12.39 13.94 -1.84
CA LEU A 226 -11.60 13.33 -2.91
C LEU A 226 -11.44 11.82 -2.73
N CYS A 227 -11.46 11.33 -1.49
CA CYS A 227 -11.19 9.93 -1.18
C CYS A 227 -12.44 9.06 -1.39
N PRO A 228 -12.53 8.25 -2.48
CA PRO A 228 -13.68 7.37 -2.68
C PRO A 228 -13.78 6.29 -1.60
N TYR A 229 -12.62 5.90 -1.04
CA TYR A 229 -12.56 4.88 0.01
C TYR A 229 -13.30 5.30 1.28
N ALA A 230 -13.17 6.55 1.72
CA ALA A 230 -13.87 7.06 2.91
C ALA A 230 -15.39 6.81 2.82
N ARG A 231 -15.97 7.04 1.64
CA ARG A 231 -17.40 6.88 1.39
C ARG A 231 -17.82 5.41 1.22
N LEU A 232 -17.00 4.61 0.51
CA LEU A 232 -17.27 3.18 0.36
C LEU A 232 -17.24 2.43 1.69
N GLN A 233 -16.39 2.86 2.64
CA GLN A 233 -16.30 2.23 3.95
C GLN A 233 -17.56 2.36 4.80
N GLY A 234 -18.36 3.42 4.62
CA GLY A 234 -19.64 3.57 5.34
C GLY A 234 -20.61 2.42 5.10
N VAL A 235 -20.57 1.81 3.91
CA VAL A 235 -21.41 0.65 3.53
C VAL A 235 -20.82 -0.68 4.03
N MET A 236 -19.52 -0.72 4.34
CA MET A 236 -18.84 -1.94 4.79
C MET A 236 -19.05 -2.25 6.28
N TYR A 237 -19.51 -1.29 7.07
CA TYR A 237 -19.78 -1.50 8.48
C TYR A 237 -21.01 -2.37 8.71
N ASP A 238 -20.95 -3.13 9.79
CA ASP A 238 -22.10 -3.80 10.37
C ASP A 238 -22.18 -3.46 11.87
N GLN A 239 -23.26 -3.90 12.51
CA GLN A 239 -23.48 -3.64 13.94
C GLN A 239 -22.45 -4.31 14.85
N ASP A 240 -21.65 -5.24 14.33
CA ASP A 240 -20.59 -5.98 15.01
C ASP A 240 -19.19 -5.39 14.73
N THR A 241 -19.10 -4.34 13.90
CA THR A 241 -17.83 -3.68 13.57
C THR A 241 -17.35 -2.89 14.78
N VAL A 242 -16.08 -3.08 15.15
CA VAL A 242 -15.50 -2.43 16.31
C VAL A 242 -15.00 -1.05 15.91
N LEU A 243 -15.61 0.00 16.47
CA LEU A 243 -15.32 1.40 16.18
C LEU A 243 -15.07 2.15 17.50
N PRO A 244 -14.29 3.24 17.51
CA PRO A 244 -14.32 4.17 18.65
C PRO A 244 -15.74 4.71 18.78
N SER A 245 -16.36 4.48 19.92
CA SER A 245 -17.77 4.78 20.17
C SER A 245 -17.94 5.38 21.55
N TYR A 246 -18.87 6.33 21.67
CA TYR A 246 -19.25 6.96 22.94
C TYR A 246 -20.38 6.16 23.59
N ASP A 247 -20.21 5.79 24.86
CA ASP A 247 -21.21 5.10 25.66
C ASP A 247 -22.26 6.10 26.17
N ALA A 248 -23.35 6.24 25.41
CA ALA A 248 -24.42 7.19 25.71
C ALA A 248 -25.24 6.78 26.94
N GLU A 249 -25.41 5.49 27.20
CA GLU A 249 -26.16 4.97 28.36
C GLU A 249 -25.45 5.34 29.67
N ARG A 250 -24.12 5.29 29.68
CA ARG A 250 -23.31 5.74 30.82
C ARG A 250 -23.09 7.25 30.84
N GLY A 251 -22.97 7.86 29.67
CA GLY A 251 -22.52 9.25 29.52
C GLY A 251 -23.60 10.31 29.68
N GLU A 252 -24.86 9.98 29.37
CA GLU A 252 -25.98 10.93 29.35
C GLU A 252 -26.93 10.77 30.56
N PRO A 253 -27.59 11.85 31.04
CA PRO A 253 -27.49 13.22 30.55
C PRO A 253 -26.16 13.87 30.96
N ARG A 254 -25.42 14.38 29.98
CA ARG A 254 -24.14 15.04 30.22
C ARG A 254 -24.31 16.36 30.95
N GLY A 255 -23.31 16.76 31.73
CA GLY A 255 -23.26 18.13 32.20
C GLY A 255 -22.01 18.50 32.97
N LYS A 256 -21.77 19.80 33.05
CA LYS A 256 -20.55 20.36 33.64
C LYS A 256 -20.48 20.06 35.14
N VAL A 257 -19.28 19.66 35.54
CA VAL A 257 -18.86 19.56 36.95
C VAL A 257 -18.68 20.96 37.51
N LYS A 258 -19.29 21.24 38.66
CA LYS A 258 -19.12 22.51 39.38
C LYS A 258 -18.29 22.24 40.64
N LYS A 259 -17.18 22.97 40.83
CA LYS A 259 -16.32 22.87 42.02
C LYS A 259 -15.86 21.44 42.36
N GLY A 260 -15.58 20.63 41.35
CA GLY A 260 -15.12 19.24 41.52
C GLY A 260 -16.16 18.25 42.05
N GLN A 261 -17.42 18.65 42.23
CA GLN A 261 -18.49 17.76 42.65
C GLN A 261 -19.22 17.17 41.44
N LEU A 262 -19.19 15.84 41.35
CA LEU A 262 -20.00 15.09 40.40
C LEU A 262 -21.45 15.08 40.88
N ASP A 263 -22.37 15.37 39.96
CA ASP A 263 -23.81 15.34 40.20
C ASP A 263 -24.32 13.93 39.96
N ALA A 264 -24.93 13.31 40.98
CA ALA A 264 -25.44 11.94 40.88
C ALA A 264 -26.59 11.79 39.86
N HIS A 265 -27.23 12.89 39.47
CA HIS A 265 -28.29 12.89 38.46
C HIS A 265 -27.77 13.05 37.02
N LYS A 266 -26.45 13.13 36.82
CA LYS A 266 -25.81 13.26 35.51
C LYS A 266 -24.99 12.02 35.16
N GLY A 267 -24.87 11.76 33.87
CA GLY A 267 -24.01 10.69 33.36
C GLY A 267 -22.53 11.02 33.52
N SER A 268 -21.68 10.05 33.19
CA SER A 268 -20.22 10.17 33.30
C SER A 268 -19.60 11.26 32.41
N CYS A 269 -20.31 11.73 31.38
CA CYS A 269 -19.80 12.78 30.50
C CYS A 269 -19.95 14.17 31.12
N ILE A 270 -18.80 14.80 31.39
CA ILE A 270 -18.75 16.13 32.01
C ILE A 270 -18.89 17.30 31.01
N ASP A 271 -19.20 17.02 29.74
CA ASP A 271 -19.31 18.04 28.68
C ASP A 271 -18.04 18.92 28.50
N CYS A 272 -16.85 18.31 28.58
CA CYS A 272 -15.57 19.02 28.48
C CYS A 272 -15.10 19.31 27.05
N ASN A 273 -15.69 18.71 26.02
CA ASN A 273 -15.27 18.82 24.60
C ASN A 273 -13.81 18.43 24.27
N VAL A 274 -13.06 17.84 25.20
CA VAL A 274 -11.65 17.46 24.95
C VAL A 274 -11.55 16.40 23.83
N CYS A 275 -12.51 15.48 23.76
CA CYS A 275 -12.60 14.47 22.69
C CYS A 275 -12.77 15.08 21.29
N VAL A 276 -13.46 16.22 21.18
CA VAL A 276 -13.62 17.00 19.95
C VAL A 276 -12.33 17.75 19.63
N ALA A 277 -11.70 18.35 20.65
CA ALA A 277 -10.49 19.14 20.50
C ALA A 277 -9.30 18.34 19.95
N VAL A 278 -9.17 17.06 20.32
CA VAL A 278 -8.09 16.18 19.83
C VAL A 278 -8.39 15.54 18.47
N CYS A 279 -9.62 15.68 17.97
CA CYS A 279 -10.04 15.02 16.75
C CYS A 279 -9.40 15.72 15.53
N PRO A 280 -8.64 15.01 14.68
CA PRO A 280 -7.94 15.61 13.55
C PRO A 280 -8.92 16.09 12.46
N THR A 281 -10.11 15.49 12.42
CA THR A 281 -11.21 15.83 11.51
C THR A 281 -12.29 16.66 12.19
N GLY A 282 -12.14 16.99 13.48
CA GLY A 282 -13.01 17.95 14.19
C GLY A 282 -14.45 17.46 14.43
N ILE A 283 -14.69 16.14 14.34
CA ILE A 283 -16.00 15.55 14.59
C ILE A 283 -16.32 15.44 16.08
N ASP A 284 -17.61 15.49 16.40
CA ASP A 284 -18.13 15.21 17.74
C ASP A 284 -18.58 13.76 17.89
N ILE A 285 -17.73 12.94 18.51
CA ILE A 285 -17.99 11.51 18.72
C ILE A 285 -19.23 11.22 19.58
N ARG A 286 -19.70 12.21 20.36
CA ARG A 286 -20.91 12.07 21.18
C ARG A 286 -22.19 12.08 20.34
N LYS A 287 -22.12 12.53 19.08
CA LYS A 287 -23.23 12.48 18.11
C LYS A 287 -23.29 11.15 17.35
N GLY A 288 -22.49 10.16 17.74
CA GLY A 288 -22.38 8.88 17.06
C GLY A 288 -21.34 8.88 15.93
N GLN A 289 -21.39 7.85 15.10
CA GLN A 289 -20.45 7.65 14.01
C GLN A 289 -20.70 8.64 12.88
N GLN A 290 -19.64 9.32 12.45
CA GLN A 290 -19.66 10.30 11.36
C GLN A 290 -18.62 9.92 10.30
N GLU A 291 -18.85 10.35 9.05
CA GLU A 291 -17.94 10.09 7.92
C GLU A 291 -16.52 10.65 8.12
N GLY A 292 -16.34 11.58 9.05
CA GLY A 292 -15.02 12.10 9.41
C GLY A 292 -14.23 11.22 10.38
N CYS A 293 -14.84 10.19 10.96
CA CYS A 293 -14.15 9.32 11.91
C CYS A 293 -13.15 8.43 11.19
N ILE A 294 -11.85 8.71 11.32
CA ILE A 294 -10.77 7.88 10.78
C ILE A 294 -10.33 6.76 11.74
N THR A 295 -11.13 6.47 12.78
CA THR A 295 -10.90 5.44 13.81
C THR A 295 -9.48 5.42 14.37
N CYS A 296 -8.93 6.60 14.68
CA CYS A 296 -7.56 6.76 15.20
C CYS A 296 -7.45 6.60 16.73
N GLY A 297 -8.57 6.54 17.45
CA GLY A 297 -8.60 6.34 18.91
C GLY A 297 -8.11 7.50 19.78
N MET A 298 -7.76 8.66 19.21
CA MET A 298 -7.24 9.79 20.01
C MET A 298 -8.28 10.36 20.98
N CYS A 299 -9.57 10.27 20.64
CA CYS A 299 -10.67 10.62 21.54
C CYS A 299 -10.75 9.71 22.78
N ILE A 300 -10.29 8.46 22.70
CA ILE A 300 -10.25 7.51 23.82
C ILE A 300 -9.18 7.94 24.81
N ASP A 301 -7.93 8.12 24.34
CA ASP A 301 -6.81 8.62 25.16
C ASP A 301 -7.19 9.94 25.86
N ALA A 302 -7.89 10.82 25.14
CA ALA A 302 -8.35 12.09 25.67
C ALA A 302 -9.42 11.93 26.74
N CYS A 303 -10.45 11.12 26.50
CA CYS A 303 -11.53 10.92 27.45
C CYS A 303 -11.02 10.24 28.72
N ASP A 304 -10.19 9.20 28.61
CA ASP A 304 -9.64 8.49 29.76
C ASP A 304 -8.82 9.42 30.65
N SER A 305 -8.06 10.37 30.07
CA SER A 305 -7.34 11.38 30.86
C SER A 305 -8.26 12.28 31.69
N ILE A 306 -9.51 12.49 31.26
CA ILE A 306 -10.53 13.24 32.00
C ILE A 306 -11.22 12.36 33.02
N MET A 307 -11.47 11.09 32.69
CA MET A 307 -12.02 10.12 33.64
C MET A 307 -11.09 9.94 34.84
N GLU A 308 -9.78 9.83 34.60
CA GLU A 308 -8.76 9.76 35.66
C GLU A 308 -8.78 11.01 36.56
N LYS A 309 -8.82 12.21 35.98
CA LYS A 309 -8.90 13.47 36.73
C LYS A 309 -10.19 13.64 37.54
N THR A 310 -11.29 13.04 37.07
CA THR A 310 -12.59 13.08 37.75
C THR A 310 -12.83 11.84 38.62
N HIS A 311 -11.84 10.96 38.78
CA HIS A 311 -11.94 9.72 39.56
C HIS A 311 -13.08 8.80 39.13
N GLN A 312 -13.35 8.75 37.82
CA GLN A 312 -14.36 7.89 37.22
C GLN A 312 -13.71 6.72 36.47
N PRO A 313 -14.40 5.57 36.28
CA PRO A 313 -13.83 4.44 35.55
C PRO A 313 -13.54 4.82 34.09
N HIS A 314 -12.48 4.25 33.50
CA HIS A 314 -12.13 4.51 32.10
C HIS A 314 -13.18 3.94 31.13
N GLY A 315 -13.04 4.25 29.84
CA GLY A 315 -13.82 3.59 28.78
C GLY A 315 -15.20 4.19 28.54
N LEU A 316 -15.42 5.47 28.87
CA LEU A 316 -16.62 6.21 28.43
C LEU A 316 -16.63 6.36 26.89
N ILE A 317 -15.45 6.51 26.29
CA ILE A 317 -15.24 6.29 24.86
C ILE A 317 -14.31 5.09 24.75
N ARG A 318 -14.69 4.07 23.98
CA ARG A 318 -13.89 2.86 23.80
C ARG A 318 -14.10 2.27 22.41
N TYR A 319 -13.22 1.35 22.01
CA TYR A 319 -13.49 0.51 20.84
C TYR A 319 -14.59 -0.47 21.20
N ALA A 320 -15.79 -0.22 20.70
CA ALA A 320 -16.96 -1.05 20.94
C ALA A 320 -17.82 -1.12 19.68
N SER A 321 -18.49 -2.24 19.52
CA SER A 321 -19.50 -2.42 18.47
C SER A 321 -20.85 -1.81 18.88
N TYR A 322 -21.74 -1.59 17.92
CA TYR A 322 -23.08 -1.05 18.21
C TYR A 322 -23.88 -2.01 19.12
N LYS A 323 -23.78 -3.33 18.90
CA LYS A 323 -24.47 -4.32 19.74
C LYS A 323 -23.92 -4.39 21.16
N GLU A 324 -22.60 -4.25 21.31
CA GLU A 324 -21.95 -4.24 22.62
C GLU A 324 -22.46 -3.07 23.49
N LEU A 325 -22.67 -1.90 22.87
CA LEU A 325 -23.14 -0.70 23.57
C LEU A 325 -24.63 -0.72 23.93
N HIS A 326 -25.49 -1.37 23.13
CA HIS A 326 -26.95 -1.30 23.29
C HIS A 326 -27.63 -2.55 23.83
N HIS A 327 -26.96 -3.71 23.77
CA HIS A 327 -27.61 -4.99 24.12
C HIS A 327 -26.91 -5.73 25.26
N ASN A 328 -25.85 -5.18 25.85
CA ASN A 328 -25.03 -5.85 26.89
C ASN A 328 -24.61 -7.28 26.49
N VAL A 329 -24.55 -7.58 25.20
CA VAL A 329 -24.13 -8.88 24.69
C VAL A 329 -22.61 -8.82 24.54
N ASN A 330 -21.92 -9.81 25.11
CA ASN A 330 -20.50 -10.01 24.86
C ASN A 330 -20.25 -10.03 23.34
N VAL A 331 -19.30 -9.22 22.90
CA VAL A 331 -18.87 -9.15 21.49
C VAL A 331 -18.74 -10.56 20.94
N ALA A 332 -19.51 -10.88 19.90
CA ALA A 332 -19.37 -12.16 19.22
C ALA A 332 -17.90 -12.28 18.79
N THR A 333 -17.21 -13.31 19.29
CA THR A 333 -15.81 -13.59 18.95
C THR A 333 -15.67 -13.54 17.43
N TRP A 334 -14.58 -12.99 16.91
CA TRP A 334 -14.41 -12.73 15.47
C TRP A 334 -14.69 -13.98 14.60
N PHE A 335 -14.41 -15.18 15.13
CA PHE A 335 -14.68 -16.49 14.52
C PHE A 335 -16.17 -16.89 14.42
N LYS A 336 -17.10 -16.19 15.06
CA LYS A 336 -18.55 -16.46 14.96
C LYS A 336 -19.26 -15.58 13.93
N ARG A 337 -18.55 -14.62 13.32
CA ARG A 337 -19.12 -13.70 12.33
C ARG A 337 -19.00 -14.28 10.92
N PRO A 338 -20.11 -14.64 10.23
CA PRO A 338 -20.06 -15.27 8.91
C PRO A 338 -19.25 -14.46 7.89
N ARG A 339 -19.39 -13.13 7.90
CA ARG A 339 -18.65 -12.21 7.02
C ARG A 339 -17.14 -12.30 7.23
N VAL A 340 -16.67 -12.39 8.47
CA VAL A 340 -15.23 -12.51 8.81
C VAL A 340 -14.69 -13.87 8.38
N ILE A 341 -15.46 -14.94 8.57
CA ILE A 341 -15.07 -16.29 8.13
C ILE A 341 -14.92 -16.33 6.61
N ILE A 342 -15.90 -15.80 5.86
CA ILE A 342 -15.87 -15.75 4.39
C ILE A 342 -14.64 -14.96 3.91
N TYR A 343 -14.39 -13.77 4.46
CA TYR A 343 -13.21 -13.00 4.08
C TYR A 343 -11.90 -13.70 4.44
N SER A 344 -11.84 -14.35 5.61
CA SER A 344 -10.65 -15.10 6.03
C SER A 344 -10.39 -16.30 5.11
N LEU A 345 -11.45 -17.01 4.70
CA LEU A 345 -11.34 -18.12 3.74
C LEU A 345 -10.85 -17.62 2.38
N ILE A 346 -11.44 -16.56 1.83
CA ILE A 346 -11.02 -15.96 0.56
C ILE A 346 -9.56 -15.50 0.64
N LEU A 347 -9.16 -14.87 1.73
CA LEU A 347 -7.78 -14.42 1.95
C LEU A 347 -6.80 -15.60 2.03
N LEU A 348 -7.16 -16.68 2.72
CA LEU A 348 -6.34 -17.88 2.78
C LEU A 348 -6.22 -18.54 1.41
N THR A 349 -7.30 -18.62 0.64
CA THR A 349 -7.27 -19.16 -0.73
C THR A 349 -6.39 -18.31 -1.64
N ALA A 350 -6.54 -16.98 -1.59
CA ALA A 350 -5.73 -16.06 -2.38
C ALA A 350 -4.24 -16.13 -1.97
N LEU A 351 -3.95 -16.18 -0.68
CA LEU A 351 -2.59 -16.32 -0.16
C LEU A 351 -1.94 -17.63 -0.62
N SER A 352 -2.67 -18.74 -0.54
CA SER A 352 -2.20 -20.03 -1.07
C SER A 352 -1.93 -19.98 -2.57
N GLY A 353 -2.79 -19.31 -3.35
CA GLY A 353 -2.57 -19.11 -4.79
C GLY A 353 -1.32 -18.28 -5.09
N VAL A 354 -1.08 -17.22 -4.32
CA VAL A 354 0.13 -16.40 -4.44
C VAL A 354 1.38 -17.22 -4.08
N ILE A 355 1.37 -17.93 -2.95
CA ILE A 355 2.51 -18.78 -2.54
C ILE A 355 2.78 -19.87 -3.59
N TYR A 356 1.74 -20.56 -4.06
CA TYR A 356 1.86 -21.58 -5.10
C TYR A 356 2.45 -21.00 -6.39
N GLY A 357 1.98 -19.84 -6.84
CA GLY A 357 2.49 -19.19 -8.04
C GLY A 357 3.96 -18.77 -7.92
N PHE A 358 4.40 -18.30 -6.75
CA PHE A 358 5.80 -17.96 -6.53
C PHE A 358 6.72 -19.19 -6.48
N ILE A 359 6.25 -20.31 -5.90
CA ILE A 359 7.03 -21.55 -5.84
C ILE A 359 7.16 -22.21 -7.23
N ASN A 360 6.12 -22.11 -8.05
CA ASN A 360 6.09 -22.72 -9.39
C ASN A 360 6.52 -21.77 -10.51
N LEU A 361 7.14 -20.63 -10.16
CA LEU A 361 7.62 -19.68 -11.16
C LEU A 361 8.77 -20.33 -11.94
N SER A 362 8.55 -20.64 -13.22
CA SER A 362 9.57 -21.31 -14.02
C SER A 362 10.75 -20.36 -14.28
N PRO A 363 12.00 -20.82 -14.11
CA PRO A 363 13.20 -19.99 -14.33
C PRO A 363 13.43 -19.65 -15.81
N THR A 364 12.71 -20.33 -16.70
CA THR A 364 12.77 -20.16 -18.15
C THR A 364 11.37 -20.23 -18.73
N GLU A 365 11.14 -19.49 -19.82
CA GLU A 365 9.91 -19.62 -20.61
C GLU A 365 10.23 -19.93 -22.06
N PHE A 366 9.89 -21.14 -22.50
CA PHE A 366 10.09 -21.61 -23.87
C PHE A 366 8.78 -21.59 -24.65
N LYS A 367 8.79 -20.92 -25.80
CA LYS A 367 7.63 -20.82 -26.69
C LYS A 367 8.05 -21.13 -28.11
N VAL A 368 7.32 -22.03 -28.74
CA VAL A 368 7.51 -22.36 -30.17
C VAL A 368 6.35 -21.82 -30.98
N ILE A 369 6.67 -21.01 -31.97
CA ILE A 369 5.69 -20.39 -32.86
C ILE A 369 5.86 -20.99 -34.25
N HIS A 370 4.87 -21.77 -34.71
CA HIS A 370 4.86 -22.28 -36.08
C HIS A 370 4.51 -21.15 -37.07
N GLN A 371 5.31 -21.00 -38.12
CA GLN A 371 5.05 -20.06 -39.20
C GLN A 371 3.84 -20.54 -40.02
N ARG A 372 2.80 -19.71 -40.12
CA ARG A 372 1.57 -20.09 -40.83
C ARG A 372 1.55 -19.75 -42.32
N GLN A 373 2.49 -18.93 -42.78
CA GLN A 373 2.57 -18.46 -44.16
C GLN A 373 4.03 -18.54 -44.65
N PRO A 374 4.36 -19.48 -45.56
CA PRO A 374 3.58 -20.67 -45.92
C PRO A 374 3.57 -21.72 -44.79
N LEU A 375 2.56 -22.61 -44.77
CA LEU A 375 2.44 -23.69 -43.76
C LEU A 375 3.54 -24.74 -43.89
N PHE A 376 3.95 -25.04 -45.13
CA PHE A 376 5.05 -25.93 -45.44
C PHE A 376 5.72 -25.49 -46.75
N VAL A 377 6.96 -25.92 -46.95
CA VAL A 377 7.71 -25.71 -48.20
C VAL A 377 8.28 -27.05 -48.64
N ARG A 378 8.07 -27.42 -49.89
CA ARG A 378 8.72 -28.59 -50.50
C ARG A 378 10.10 -28.18 -51.03
N LEU A 379 11.14 -28.90 -50.62
CA LEU A 379 12.51 -28.68 -51.04
C LEU A 379 12.84 -29.46 -52.31
N SER A 380 13.96 -29.12 -52.96
CA SER A 380 14.41 -29.72 -54.21
C SER A 380 14.74 -31.22 -54.09
N ASP A 381 15.09 -31.67 -52.88
CA ASP A 381 15.33 -33.08 -52.53
C ASP A 381 14.03 -33.86 -52.25
N GLY A 382 12.87 -33.22 -52.42
CA GLY A 382 11.56 -33.81 -52.15
C GLY A 382 11.12 -33.77 -50.69
N SER A 383 11.98 -33.33 -49.76
CA SER A 383 11.63 -33.21 -48.35
C SER A 383 10.66 -32.05 -48.07
N ILE A 384 9.89 -32.17 -46.99
CA ILE A 384 8.97 -31.13 -46.54
C ILE A 384 9.60 -30.38 -45.37
N GLN A 385 9.59 -29.05 -45.45
CA GLN A 385 10.13 -28.16 -44.42
C GLN A 385 9.02 -27.34 -43.78
N ASN A 386 9.01 -27.28 -42.45
CA ASN A 386 8.20 -26.35 -41.67
C ASN A 386 9.13 -25.36 -40.95
N LYS A 387 8.70 -24.10 -40.86
CA LYS A 387 9.48 -23.03 -40.22
C LYS A 387 8.89 -22.70 -38.86
N TYR A 388 9.72 -22.70 -37.84
CA TYR A 388 9.34 -22.37 -36.47
C TYR A 388 10.21 -21.22 -35.97
N THR A 389 9.66 -20.39 -35.11
CA THR A 389 10.42 -19.43 -34.30
C THR A 389 10.42 -19.93 -32.87
N LEU A 390 11.59 -20.35 -32.40
CA LEU A 390 11.85 -20.70 -31.01
C LEU A 390 12.13 -19.40 -30.26
N LYS A 391 11.35 -19.11 -29.24
CA LYS A 391 11.61 -18.00 -28.31
C LYS A 391 11.87 -18.59 -26.96
N LEU A 392 13.02 -18.26 -26.40
CA LEU A 392 13.35 -18.64 -25.05
C LEU A 392 13.74 -17.38 -24.27
N LEU A 393 13.07 -17.21 -23.13
CA LEU A 393 13.42 -16.19 -22.15
C LEU A 393 14.23 -16.83 -21.03
N ASN A 394 15.41 -16.27 -20.79
CA ASN A 394 16.18 -16.55 -19.58
C ASN A 394 15.74 -15.59 -18.46
N LYS A 395 15.10 -16.12 -17.41
CA LYS A 395 14.71 -15.33 -16.22
C LYS A 395 15.73 -15.42 -15.08
N THR A 396 16.82 -16.17 -15.24
CA THR A 396 17.88 -16.27 -14.22
C THR A 396 18.87 -15.11 -14.36
N LYS A 397 19.69 -14.90 -13.32
CA LYS A 397 20.77 -13.89 -13.31
C LYS A 397 22.04 -14.37 -14.02
N GLU A 398 22.09 -15.63 -14.46
CA GLU A 398 23.26 -16.24 -15.09
C GLU A 398 22.98 -16.60 -16.56
N PRO A 399 23.97 -16.54 -17.45
CA PRO A 399 23.78 -16.95 -18.84
C PRO A 399 23.46 -18.45 -18.92
N LEU A 400 22.43 -18.80 -19.70
CA LEU A 400 22.03 -20.19 -19.91
C LEU A 400 22.55 -20.70 -21.25
N GLN A 401 23.21 -21.86 -21.24
CA GLN A 401 23.62 -22.57 -22.45
C GLN A 401 22.63 -23.70 -22.75
N ILE A 402 22.01 -23.65 -23.92
CA ILE A 402 20.89 -24.53 -24.26
C ILE A 402 21.12 -25.22 -25.59
N GLN A 403 20.78 -26.51 -25.60
CA GLN A 403 20.75 -27.34 -26.79
C GLN A 403 19.30 -27.70 -27.12
N TYR A 404 18.91 -27.47 -28.37
CA TYR A 404 17.57 -27.81 -28.86
C TYR A 404 17.57 -29.15 -29.57
N SER A 405 16.56 -29.94 -29.31
CA SER A 405 16.29 -31.20 -30.00
C SER A 405 14.79 -31.32 -30.30
N ILE A 406 14.43 -32.29 -31.15
CA ILE A 406 13.05 -32.59 -31.51
C ILE A 406 12.76 -34.07 -31.27
N LYS A 407 11.53 -34.37 -30.85
CA LYS A 407 11.00 -35.73 -30.62
C LYS A 407 9.62 -35.86 -31.25
N GLY A 408 9.19 -37.08 -31.54
CA GLY A 408 7.85 -37.41 -32.04
C GLY A 408 7.69 -37.55 -33.55
N LEU A 409 8.74 -37.30 -34.33
CA LEU A 409 8.77 -37.50 -35.79
C LEU A 409 10.00 -38.30 -36.19
N GLU A 410 9.80 -39.50 -36.71
CA GLU A 410 10.89 -40.37 -37.15
C GLU A 410 11.55 -39.86 -38.43
N GLY A 411 12.87 -39.68 -38.41
CA GLY A 411 13.63 -39.17 -39.55
C GLY A 411 13.53 -37.65 -39.76
N ALA A 412 12.93 -36.91 -38.84
CA ALA A 412 12.95 -35.45 -38.88
C ALA A 412 14.31 -34.91 -38.43
N THR A 413 14.81 -33.89 -39.13
CA THR A 413 16.06 -33.20 -38.81
C THR A 413 15.79 -31.73 -38.51
N LEU A 414 16.54 -31.19 -37.55
CA LEU A 414 16.44 -29.81 -37.10
C LEU A 414 17.61 -29.00 -37.70
N HIS A 415 17.29 -27.92 -38.41
CA HIS A 415 18.25 -27.04 -39.09
C HIS A 415 18.07 -25.58 -38.65
N GLY A 416 19.09 -24.75 -38.90
CA GLY A 416 19.07 -23.31 -38.59
C GLY A 416 19.45 -22.95 -37.15
N LEU A 417 19.95 -23.92 -36.39
CA LEU A 417 20.39 -23.78 -35.00
C LEU A 417 21.86 -24.15 -34.87
N ASN A 418 22.62 -23.38 -34.10
CA ASN A 418 23.94 -23.81 -33.62
C ASN A 418 23.76 -24.83 -32.49
N ASN A 419 24.70 -25.77 -32.34
CA ASN A 419 24.59 -26.86 -31.36
C ASN A 419 24.44 -26.36 -29.91
N VAL A 420 25.04 -25.22 -29.57
CA VAL A 420 24.93 -24.58 -28.25
C VAL A 420 24.63 -23.10 -28.43
N LEU A 421 23.58 -22.63 -27.78
CA LEU A 421 23.19 -21.22 -27.77
C LEU A 421 23.26 -20.67 -26.35
N THR A 422 23.95 -19.55 -26.19
CA THR A 422 24.04 -18.82 -24.92
C THR A 422 23.00 -17.72 -24.90
N ILE A 423 22.14 -17.71 -23.89
CA ILE A 423 21.10 -16.70 -23.69
C ILE A 423 21.44 -15.91 -22.43
N GLU A 424 21.76 -14.64 -22.63
CA GLU A 424 22.04 -13.71 -21.54
C GLU A 424 20.80 -13.49 -20.64
N PRO A 425 21.02 -13.19 -19.35
CA PRO A 425 19.96 -12.84 -18.40
C PRO A 425 18.98 -11.80 -18.96
N GLY A 426 17.68 -12.09 -18.82
CA GLY A 426 16.59 -11.21 -19.19
C GLY A 426 16.42 -10.91 -20.68
N LYS A 427 17.18 -11.58 -21.56
CA LYS A 427 17.01 -11.47 -23.02
C LYS A 427 16.13 -12.59 -23.58
N VAL A 428 15.40 -12.24 -24.64
CA VAL A 428 14.69 -13.20 -25.50
C VAL A 428 15.38 -13.23 -26.84
N ILE A 429 15.95 -14.38 -27.21
CA ILE A 429 16.56 -14.56 -28.53
C ILE A 429 15.57 -15.35 -29.40
N PRO A 430 14.96 -14.72 -30.43
CA PRO A 430 14.15 -15.45 -31.40
C PRO A 430 15.08 -16.21 -32.36
N ILE A 431 14.97 -17.53 -32.39
CA ILE A 431 15.78 -18.38 -33.25
C ILE A 431 14.87 -19.06 -34.27
N THR A 432 15.29 -19.04 -35.53
CA THR A 432 14.56 -19.74 -36.59
C THR A 432 14.97 -21.20 -36.60
N ALA A 433 14.04 -22.10 -36.31
CA ALA A 433 14.20 -23.53 -36.44
C ALA A 433 13.50 -24.03 -37.71
N LEU A 434 14.22 -24.78 -38.52
CA LEU A 434 13.69 -25.41 -39.73
C LEU A 434 13.63 -26.92 -39.48
N VAL A 435 12.43 -27.46 -39.40
CA VAL A 435 12.24 -28.92 -39.28
C VAL A 435 12.02 -29.47 -40.68
N ARG A 436 12.84 -30.45 -41.07
CA ARG A 436 12.73 -31.14 -42.35
C ARG A 436 12.40 -32.61 -42.13
N ILE A 437 11.56 -33.17 -42.98
CA ILE A 437 11.27 -34.60 -43.01
C ILE A 437 11.20 -35.09 -44.46
N PRO A 438 11.82 -36.24 -44.79
CA PRO A 438 11.62 -36.90 -46.08
C PRO A 438 10.15 -37.27 -46.26
N LEU A 439 9.60 -37.05 -47.45
CA LEU A 439 8.17 -37.31 -47.74
C LEU A 439 7.77 -38.76 -47.46
N GLU A 440 8.67 -39.72 -47.70
CA GLU A 440 8.47 -41.16 -47.48
C GLU A 440 8.23 -41.54 -46.02
N LYS A 441 8.71 -40.72 -45.08
CA LYS A 441 8.59 -40.95 -43.63
C LYS A 441 7.45 -40.16 -43.00
N LEU A 442 6.73 -39.36 -43.79
CA LEU A 442 5.60 -38.58 -43.32
C LEU A 442 4.32 -39.42 -43.42
N ASN A 443 3.91 -40.03 -42.31
CA ASN A 443 2.75 -40.93 -42.29
C ASN A 443 1.39 -40.18 -42.28
N ASN A 444 1.35 -38.92 -41.83
CA ASN A 444 0.12 -38.13 -41.69
C ASN A 444 0.34 -36.68 -42.16
N ASP A 445 -0.68 -36.05 -42.76
CA ASP A 445 -0.69 -34.63 -43.15
C ASP A 445 -0.42 -33.69 -41.97
N ILE A 446 -0.82 -34.12 -40.77
CA ILE A 446 -0.61 -33.37 -39.53
C ILE A 446 -0.02 -34.33 -38.50
N ALA A 447 1.19 -34.05 -38.05
CA ALA A 447 1.90 -34.90 -37.10
C ALA A 447 2.37 -34.10 -35.87
N PRO A 448 2.21 -34.62 -34.64
CA PRO A 448 2.69 -33.93 -33.45
C PRO A 448 4.22 -33.93 -33.41
N ILE A 449 4.80 -32.78 -33.03
CA ILE A 449 6.24 -32.64 -32.79
C ILE A 449 6.46 -32.03 -31.41
N ILE A 450 7.45 -32.54 -30.69
CA ILE A 450 7.86 -32.01 -29.39
C ILE A 450 9.23 -31.38 -29.56
N PHE A 451 9.33 -30.09 -29.28
CA PHE A 451 10.62 -29.40 -29.15
C PHE A 451 11.09 -29.54 -27.71
N THR A 452 12.33 -29.99 -27.54
CA THR A 452 13.00 -30.16 -26.25
C THR A 452 14.19 -29.21 -26.19
N GLY A 453 14.21 -28.32 -25.19
CA GLY A 453 15.37 -27.50 -24.87
C GLY A 453 16.01 -28.01 -23.58
N GLU A 454 17.25 -28.48 -23.66
CA GLU A 454 18.01 -28.97 -22.52
C GLU A 454 19.06 -27.94 -22.11
N VAL A 455 19.04 -27.54 -20.84
CA VAL A 455 20.05 -26.65 -20.26
C VAL A 455 21.29 -27.47 -19.94
N ILE A 456 22.42 -27.15 -20.56
CA ILE A 456 23.68 -27.92 -20.43
C ILE A 456 24.19 -27.89 -18.98
N SER A 457 24.07 -26.74 -18.31
CA SER A 457 24.50 -26.58 -16.92
C SER A 457 23.61 -27.33 -15.92
N ASN A 458 22.37 -27.67 -16.28
CA ASN A 458 21.47 -28.43 -15.42
C ASN A 458 20.49 -29.29 -16.25
N PRO A 459 20.83 -30.57 -16.54
CA PRO A 459 20.01 -31.47 -17.35
C PRO A 459 18.60 -31.73 -16.78
N SER A 460 18.36 -31.47 -15.50
CA SER A 460 17.03 -31.61 -14.90
C SER A 460 16.04 -30.53 -15.36
N LEU A 461 16.55 -29.40 -15.87
CA LEU A 461 15.77 -28.35 -16.51
C LEU A 461 15.63 -28.67 -18.01
N SER A 462 14.80 -29.68 -18.32
CA SER A 462 14.35 -29.93 -19.69
C SER A 462 13.01 -29.24 -19.95
N ILE A 463 12.94 -28.45 -21.02
CA ILE A 463 11.74 -27.70 -21.38
C ILE A 463 11.13 -28.32 -22.63
N ASN A 464 9.90 -28.79 -22.50
CA ASN A 464 9.20 -29.48 -23.58
C ASN A 464 8.06 -28.60 -24.10
N TYR A 465 7.99 -28.40 -25.42
CA TYR A 465 6.89 -27.69 -26.06
C TYR A 465 6.28 -28.53 -27.18
N LYS A 466 4.98 -28.81 -27.06
CA LYS A 466 4.23 -29.56 -28.08
C LYS A 466 3.78 -28.60 -29.19
N SER A 467 4.05 -28.97 -30.43
CA SER A 467 3.63 -28.28 -31.64
C SER A 467 3.15 -29.32 -32.67
N MET A 468 2.72 -28.85 -33.84
CA MET A 468 2.33 -29.70 -34.96
C MET A 468 3.19 -29.39 -36.19
N PHE A 469 3.59 -30.45 -36.90
CA PHE A 469 4.16 -30.42 -38.24
C PHE A 469 3.05 -30.64 -39.26
N ILE A 470 3.06 -29.84 -40.33
CA ILE A 470 2.05 -29.84 -41.38
C ILE A 470 2.72 -30.22 -42.71
N GLY A 471 2.19 -31.26 -43.34
CA GLY A 471 2.56 -31.71 -44.67
C GLY A 471 1.57 -31.28 -45.75
N PRO A 472 1.90 -31.56 -47.02
CA PRO A 472 0.93 -31.51 -48.11
C PRO A 472 -0.18 -32.54 -47.89
N LYS A 473 -1.41 -32.17 -48.26
CA LYS A 473 -2.54 -33.11 -48.40
C LYS A 473 -2.40 -33.99 -49.62
#